data_AF-A0A377ZWW2-F1
#
_entry.id   AF-A0A377ZWW2-F1
#
_cell.length_a   1.000
_cell.length_b   1.000
_cell.length_c   1.000
_cell.angle_alpha   90.00
_cell.angle_beta   90.00
_cell.angle_gamma   90.00
#
_symmetry.space_group_name_H-M   'P 1'
#
loop_
_entity.id
_entity.type
_entity.pdbx_description
1 polymer ?
#
loop_
_entity_poly.entity_id
_entity_poly.type
_entity_poly.pdbx_seq_one_letter_code
_entity_poly.pdbx_strand_id
1 'polypeptide(L)'
;MHNPAFLITIDTEGDNLWQKHDSITTENARYLPRFQQLCEKYGFKPVYLTNYEMAIDPFYIEFARDVIARGTAEVGMHLHAWNSPPTEPLTADDWRHKPYLIEYSDAMMREKVDYMTRLLEDTFQTKMVSHRAGRWAFDERYARLLVEYGYQVDCS
;
A
#
# COMPACT_ATOMS: atom_id res chain seq x y z
N MET A 1 16.99 6.83 28.73
CA MET A 1 15.85 5.89 28.58
C MET A 1 15.16 6.25 27.27
N HIS A 2 15.13 5.35 26.30
CA HIS A 2 14.27 5.56 25.13
C HIS A 2 12.83 5.29 25.56
N ASN A 3 11.94 6.26 25.36
CA ASN A 3 10.51 6.04 25.51
C ASN A 3 10.07 4.99 24.46
N PRO A 4 9.10 4.12 24.78
CA PRO A 4 8.57 3.18 23.80
C PRO A 4 8.01 3.94 22.60
N ALA A 5 8.28 3.45 21.40
CA ALA A 5 7.69 3.97 20.18
C ALA A 5 6.29 3.37 19.99
N PHE A 6 5.33 4.18 19.57
CA PHE A 6 3.99 3.75 19.18
C PHE A 6 3.71 4.29 17.78
N LEU A 7 3.45 3.38 16.84
CA LEU A 7 3.21 3.67 15.43
C LEU A 7 1.80 3.22 15.05
N ILE A 8 1.13 4.01 14.21
CA ILE A 8 -0.18 3.69 13.66
C ILE A 8 -0.01 3.51 12.16
N THR A 9 -0.33 2.32 11.66
CA THR A 9 -0.34 2.02 10.23
C THR A 9 -1.74 1.56 9.84
N ILE A 10 -2.24 2.01 8.70
CA ILE A 10 -3.54 1.60 8.15
C ILE A 10 -3.31 1.04 6.75
N ASP A 11 -3.64 -0.23 6.54
CA ASP A 11 -3.67 -0.82 5.20
C ASP A 11 -4.93 -0.30 4.51
N THR A 12 -4.74 0.66 3.61
CA THR A 12 -5.84 1.23 2.83
C THR A 12 -6.03 0.38 1.58
N GLU A 13 -7.08 -0.44 1.61
CA GLU A 13 -7.47 -1.39 0.56
C GLU A 13 -8.84 -1.04 -0.03
N GLY A 14 -9.12 -1.54 -1.23
CA GLY A 14 -10.47 -1.49 -1.80
C GLY A 14 -11.51 -2.30 -1.01
N ASP A 15 -12.77 -1.90 -1.12
CA ASP A 15 -13.90 -2.51 -0.42
C ASP A 15 -14.09 -3.98 -0.78
N ASN A 16 -14.10 -4.84 0.25
CA ASN A 16 -14.33 -6.28 0.09
C ASN A 16 -13.40 -6.93 -0.95
N LEU A 17 -12.16 -6.44 -1.08
CA LEU A 17 -11.13 -6.91 -2.01
C LEU A 17 -10.95 -8.45 -1.98
N TRP A 18 -11.21 -9.06 -0.84
CA TRP A 18 -11.05 -10.50 -0.62
C TRP A 18 -12.17 -11.36 -1.24
N GLN A 19 -13.33 -10.77 -1.54
CA GLN A 19 -14.55 -11.48 -1.97
C GLN A 19 -15.05 -11.07 -3.35
N LYS A 20 -14.86 -9.81 -3.77
CA LYS A 20 -15.39 -9.27 -5.02
C LYS A 20 -14.34 -9.28 -6.13
N HIS A 21 -14.76 -9.72 -7.32
CA HIS A 21 -13.92 -9.82 -8.53
C HIS A 21 -14.35 -8.86 -9.65
N ASP A 22 -15.66 -8.54 -9.76
CA ASP A 22 -16.18 -7.76 -10.89
C ASP A 22 -15.99 -6.24 -10.77
N SER A 23 -16.04 -5.73 -9.54
CA SER A 23 -15.82 -4.31 -9.23
C SER A 23 -15.39 -4.15 -7.78
N ILE A 24 -14.23 -3.55 -7.59
CA ILE A 24 -13.75 -3.14 -6.27
C ILE A 24 -14.04 -1.65 -6.13
N THR A 25 -14.85 -1.32 -5.13
CA THR A 25 -15.16 0.07 -4.78
C THR A 25 -14.21 0.59 -3.71
N THR A 26 -14.23 1.87 -3.43
CA THR A 26 -13.34 2.57 -2.48
C THR A 26 -14.13 3.50 -1.56
N GLU A 27 -15.39 3.16 -1.27
CA GLU A 27 -16.27 3.97 -0.42
C GLU A 27 -15.75 4.05 1.02
N ASN A 28 -14.98 3.05 1.46
CA ASN A 28 -14.25 3.10 2.73
C ASN A 28 -13.29 4.30 2.85
N ALA A 29 -12.77 4.84 1.75
CA ALA A 29 -11.87 6.01 1.74
C ALA A 29 -12.51 7.22 2.43
N ARG A 30 -13.84 7.39 2.28
CA ARG A 30 -14.62 8.49 2.88
C ARG A 30 -14.60 8.49 4.41
N TYR A 31 -14.19 7.39 5.04
CA TYR A 31 -14.10 7.27 6.49
C TYR A 31 -12.68 7.54 7.04
N LEU A 32 -11.68 7.74 6.19
CA LEU A 32 -10.32 8.08 6.62
C LEU A 32 -10.23 9.47 7.28
N PRO A 33 -10.91 10.54 6.79
CA PRO A 33 -10.80 11.86 7.39
C PRO A 33 -11.15 11.92 8.89
N ARG A 34 -12.18 11.17 9.33
CA ARG A 34 -12.53 11.11 10.77
C ARG A 34 -11.44 10.46 11.62
N PHE A 35 -10.75 9.46 11.07
CA PHE A 35 -9.66 8.78 11.76
C PHE A 35 -8.39 9.63 11.78
N GLN A 36 -8.10 10.32 10.67
CA GLN A 36 -7.03 11.29 10.59
C GLN A 36 -7.20 12.41 11.64
N GLN A 37 -8.41 13.00 11.74
CA GLN A 37 -8.71 14.01 12.75
C GLN A 37 -8.52 13.51 14.18
N LEU A 38 -8.84 12.23 14.44
CA LEU A 38 -8.59 11.61 15.73
C LEU A 38 -7.09 11.47 16.02
N CYS A 39 -6.30 11.04 15.04
CA CYS A 39 -4.84 10.94 15.18
C CYS A 39 -4.23 12.32 15.45
N GLU A 40 -4.60 13.33 14.65
CA GLU A 40 -4.13 14.70 14.79
C GLU A 40 -4.49 15.31 16.15
N LYS A 41 -5.69 15.04 16.66
CA LYS A 41 -6.13 15.48 18.01
C LYS A 41 -5.18 15.00 19.11
N TYR A 42 -4.58 13.82 18.96
CA TYR A 42 -3.64 13.24 19.92
C TYR A 42 -2.17 13.37 19.50
N GLY A 43 -1.89 14.13 18.43
CA GLY A 43 -0.52 14.37 17.94
C GLY A 43 0.13 13.19 17.23
N PHE A 44 -0.63 12.19 16.79
CA PHE A 44 -0.13 11.06 16.02
C PHE A 44 -0.13 11.36 14.52
N LYS A 45 0.88 10.82 13.82
CA LYS A 45 1.01 10.84 12.36
C LYS A 45 0.90 9.41 11.85
N PRO A 46 -0.27 8.96 11.34
CA PRO A 46 -0.41 7.62 10.83
C PRO A 46 0.33 7.43 9.50
N VAL A 47 0.66 6.19 9.17
CA VAL A 47 1.11 5.78 7.84
C VAL A 47 -0.05 5.07 7.13
N TYR A 48 -0.48 5.57 5.99
CA TYR A 48 -1.46 4.91 5.13
C TYR A 48 -0.70 4.06 4.11
N LEU A 49 -0.79 2.75 4.26
CA LEU A 49 -0.16 1.77 3.37
C LEU A 49 -1.15 1.47 2.24
N THR A 50 -0.86 2.01 1.06
CA THR A 50 -1.81 2.17 -0.06
C THR A 50 -1.71 1.07 -1.09
N ASN A 51 -2.85 0.45 -1.41
CA ASN A 51 -2.96 -0.51 -2.49
C ASN A 51 -3.36 0.14 -3.84
N TYR A 52 -3.43 -0.67 -4.90
CA TYR A 52 -3.73 -0.20 -6.25
C TYR A 52 -5.06 0.57 -6.35
N GLU A 53 -6.16 0.03 -5.83
CA GLU A 53 -7.48 0.68 -5.93
C GLU A 53 -7.51 2.05 -5.26
N MET A 54 -6.90 2.15 -4.08
CA MET A 54 -6.82 3.42 -3.36
C MET A 54 -5.91 4.42 -4.09
N ALA A 55 -4.81 3.96 -4.70
CA ALA A 55 -3.88 4.80 -5.43
C ALA A 55 -4.49 5.46 -6.68
N ILE A 56 -5.59 4.92 -7.21
CA ILE A 56 -6.32 5.48 -8.37
C ILE A 56 -7.66 6.12 -7.99
N ASP A 57 -8.05 6.11 -6.72
CA ASP A 57 -9.31 6.69 -6.25
C ASP A 57 -9.20 8.22 -6.09
N PRO A 58 -10.03 9.02 -6.79
CA PRO A 58 -9.91 10.48 -6.74
C PRO A 58 -10.08 11.08 -5.32
N PHE A 59 -10.97 10.50 -4.51
CA PHE A 59 -11.21 11.01 -3.15
C PHE A 59 -10.02 10.73 -2.24
N TYR A 60 -9.48 9.51 -2.29
CA TYR A 60 -8.29 9.11 -1.56
C TYR A 60 -7.08 9.92 -2.00
N ILE A 61 -6.93 10.17 -3.30
CA ILE A 61 -5.83 10.99 -3.82
C ILE A 61 -5.88 12.40 -3.23
N GLU A 62 -7.05 13.04 -3.20
CA GLU A 62 -7.23 14.36 -2.59
C GLU A 62 -6.90 14.32 -1.09
N PHE A 63 -7.44 13.34 -0.36
CA PHE A 63 -7.19 13.14 1.06
C PHE A 63 -5.69 12.94 1.37
N ALA A 64 -5.03 12.03 0.65
CA ALA A 64 -3.63 11.69 0.85
C ALA A 64 -2.71 12.88 0.53
N ARG A 65 -2.98 13.62 -0.55
CA ARG A 65 -2.23 14.84 -0.87
C ARG A 65 -2.36 15.92 0.20
N ASP A 66 -3.54 16.10 0.79
CA ASP A 66 -3.74 17.03 1.92
C ASP A 66 -2.88 16.64 3.13
N VAL A 67 -2.99 15.40 3.60
CA VAL A 67 -2.27 14.96 4.82
C VAL A 67 -0.76 14.93 4.63
N ILE A 68 -0.27 14.65 3.41
CA ILE A 68 1.15 14.78 3.04
C ILE A 68 1.56 16.25 3.09
N ALA A 69 0.82 17.15 2.44
CA ALA A 69 1.14 18.58 2.38
C ALA A 69 1.15 19.23 3.77
N ARG A 70 0.27 18.79 4.68
CA ARG A 70 0.24 19.23 6.09
C ARG A 70 1.27 18.52 6.97
N GLY A 71 1.95 17.50 6.47
CA GLY A 71 2.91 16.69 7.23
C GLY A 71 2.28 15.97 8.42
N THR A 72 0.99 15.63 8.32
CA THR A 72 0.20 14.98 9.39
C THR A 72 0.00 13.49 9.16
N ALA A 73 0.42 12.94 8.02
CA ALA A 73 0.51 11.51 7.76
C ALA A 73 1.58 11.21 6.70
N GLU A 74 1.86 9.92 6.53
CA GLU A 74 2.71 9.39 5.45
C GLU A 74 1.90 8.44 4.57
N VAL A 75 2.30 8.29 3.30
CA VAL A 75 1.83 7.23 2.40
C VAL A 75 2.96 6.26 2.13
N GLY A 76 2.68 4.96 2.24
CA GLY A 76 3.58 3.86 1.90
C GLY A 76 2.93 2.86 0.95
N MET A 77 3.68 1.87 0.48
CA MET A 77 3.18 0.87 -0.47
C MET A 77 2.53 -0.33 0.25
N HIS A 78 1.36 -0.75 -0.23
CA HIS A 78 0.70 -1.99 0.15
C HIS A 78 0.27 -2.81 -1.08
N LEU A 79 1.15 -3.70 -1.56
CA LEU A 79 0.95 -4.40 -2.82
C LEU A 79 0.25 -5.76 -2.61
N HIS A 80 -0.91 -5.94 -3.24
CA HIS A 80 -1.60 -7.23 -3.37
C HIS A 80 -1.34 -7.83 -4.75
N ALA A 81 -0.54 -8.89 -4.81
CA ALA A 81 0.04 -9.37 -6.07
C ALA A 81 -1.00 -9.86 -7.10
N TRP A 82 -2.08 -10.51 -6.65
CA TRP A 82 -3.09 -11.10 -7.55
C TRP A 82 -3.92 -10.07 -8.32
N ASN A 83 -3.97 -8.81 -7.87
CA ASN A 83 -4.85 -7.78 -8.43
C ASN A 83 -4.13 -6.44 -8.71
N SER A 84 -2.87 -6.28 -8.30
CA SER A 84 -2.07 -5.11 -8.70
C SER A 84 -1.43 -5.36 -10.08
N PRO A 85 -1.50 -4.38 -11.02
CA PRO A 85 -0.83 -4.51 -12.30
C PRO A 85 0.70 -4.68 -12.16
N PRO A 86 1.36 -5.35 -13.13
CA PRO A 86 0.76 -6.12 -14.23
C PRO A 86 -0.02 -7.36 -13.73
N THR A 87 -1.14 -7.71 -14.36
CA THR A 87 -2.09 -8.75 -13.89
C THR A 87 -1.88 -10.12 -14.56
N GLU A 88 -0.64 -10.47 -14.92
CA GLU A 88 -0.35 -11.81 -15.45
C GLU A 88 -0.71 -12.90 -14.43
N PRO A 89 -1.57 -13.88 -14.79
CA PRO A 89 -1.99 -14.93 -13.86
C PRO A 89 -0.85 -15.88 -13.48
N LEU A 90 -0.72 -16.21 -12.20
CA LEU A 90 0.18 -17.26 -11.71
C LEU A 90 -0.50 -18.64 -11.68
N THR A 91 -1.80 -18.66 -11.43
CA THR A 91 -2.62 -19.86 -11.30
C THR A 91 -3.79 -19.85 -12.29
N ALA A 92 -4.60 -20.91 -12.27
CA ALA A 92 -5.83 -20.96 -13.07
C ALA A 92 -6.91 -19.97 -12.58
N ASP A 93 -6.83 -19.48 -11.33
CA ASP A 93 -7.80 -18.57 -10.72
C ASP A 93 -7.14 -17.78 -9.57
N ASP A 94 -6.41 -16.73 -9.92
CA ASP A 94 -5.69 -15.88 -8.95
C ASP A 94 -6.63 -15.15 -7.99
N TRP A 95 -7.90 -14.94 -8.35
CA TRP A 95 -8.89 -14.37 -7.44
C TRP A 95 -9.30 -15.33 -6.34
N ARG A 96 -9.33 -16.64 -6.64
CA ARG A 96 -9.55 -17.68 -5.64
C ARG A 96 -8.29 -17.96 -4.83
N HIS A 97 -7.14 -18.13 -5.48
CA HIS A 97 -5.90 -18.57 -4.84
C HIS A 97 -5.12 -17.43 -4.18
N LYS A 98 -5.30 -16.19 -4.66
CA LYS A 98 -4.69 -14.95 -4.16
C LYS A 98 -3.18 -15.09 -3.97
N PRO A 99 -2.42 -15.53 -4.99
CA PRO A 99 -1.00 -15.80 -4.84
C PRO A 99 -0.23 -14.66 -4.17
N TYR A 100 0.73 -15.03 -3.34
CA TYR A 100 1.66 -14.12 -2.69
C TYR A 100 2.67 -13.58 -3.70
N LEU A 101 3.17 -12.35 -3.48
CA LEU A 101 4.16 -11.76 -4.38
C LEU A 101 5.41 -12.63 -4.55
N ILE A 102 5.85 -13.29 -3.48
CA ILE A 102 7.03 -14.17 -3.46
C ILE A 102 6.86 -15.46 -4.27
N GLU A 103 5.63 -15.83 -4.65
CA GLU A 103 5.37 -17.00 -5.51
C GLU A 103 5.57 -16.69 -7.00
N TYR A 104 5.61 -15.41 -7.37
CA TYR A 104 5.92 -14.99 -8.74
C TYR A 104 7.43 -15.09 -9.03
N SER A 105 7.76 -15.11 -10.32
CA SER A 105 9.16 -15.03 -10.77
C SER A 105 9.80 -13.71 -10.35
N ASP A 106 11.14 -13.67 -10.24
CA ASP A 106 11.89 -12.45 -9.89
C ASP A 106 11.57 -11.28 -10.84
N ALA A 107 11.37 -11.58 -12.12
CA ALA A 107 11.01 -10.58 -13.13
C ALA A 107 9.61 -9.99 -12.84
N MET A 108 8.61 -10.84 -12.60
CA MET A 108 7.24 -10.40 -12.35
C MET A 108 7.11 -9.68 -10.99
N MET A 109 7.83 -10.15 -9.96
CA MET A 109 7.93 -9.44 -8.68
C MET A 109 8.48 -8.02 -8.88
N ARG A 110 9.57 -7.88 -9.64
CA ARG A 110 10.15 -6.57 -9.97
C ARG A 110 9.18 -5.68 -10.70
N GLU A 111 8.51 -6.17 -11.73
CA GLU A 111 7.54 -5.37 -12.51
C GLU A 111 6.37 -4.89 -11.66
N LYS A 112 5.83 -5.72 -10.77
CA LYS A 112 4.76 -5.34 -9.84
C LYS A 112 5.21 -4.26 -8.85
N VAL A 113 6.39 -4.40 -8.27
CA VAL A 113 6.97 -3.40 -7.36
C VAL A 113 7.28 -2.09 -8.09
N ASP A 114 7.87 -2.18 -9.28
CA ASP A 114 8.17 -1.03 -10.14
C ASP A 114 6.90 -0.24 -10.47
N TYR A 115 5.86 -0.96 -10.91
CA TYR A 115 4.58 -0.36 -11.28
C TYR A 115 3.94 0.35 -10.08
N MET A 116 3.80 -0.35 -8.95
CA MET A 116 3.17 0.24 -7.76
C MET A 116 3.99 1.40 -7.19
N THR A 117 5.33 1.29 -7.17
CA THR A 117 6.18 2.39 -6.72
C THR A 117 5.98 3.62 -7.60
N ARG A 118 6.07 3.47 -8.93
CA ARG A 118 5.88 4.60 -9.86
C ARG A 118 4.49 5.19 -9.76
N LEU A 119 3.44 4.37 -9.72
CA LEU A 119 2.08 4.83 -9.56
C LEU A 119 1.94 5.72 -8.32
N LEU A 120 2.39 5.23 -7.16
CA LEU A 120 2.29 5.99 -5.91
C LEU A 120 3.14 7.28 -5.95
N GLU A 121 4.38 7.21 -6.45
CA GLU A 121 5.27 8.38 -6.53
C GLU A 121 4.74 9.44 -7.52
N ASP A 122 4.22 9.02 -8.68
CA ASP A 122 3.62 9.93 -9.66
C ASP A 122 2.29 10.51 -9.16
N THR A 123 1.49 9.73 -8.45
CA THR A 123 0.20 10.20 -7.90
C THR A 123 0.41 11.18 -6.75
N PHE A 124 1.33 10.90 -5.83
CA PHE A 124 1.51 11.68 -4.59
C PHE A 124 2.68 12.66 -4.66
N GLN A 125 3.49 12.62 -5.71
CA GLN A 125 4.64 13.50 -5.93
C GLN A 125 5.63 13.48 -4.74
N THR A 126 5.81 12.31 -4.13
CA THR A 126 6.72 12.08 -3.01
C THR A 126 7.34 10.68 -3.12
N LYS A 127 8.54 10.50 -2.58
CA LYS A 127 9.25 9.21 -2.58
C LYS A 127 8.55 8.20 -1.66
N MET A 128 8.33 6.98 -2.13
CA MET A 128 7.85 5.89 -1.27
C MET A 128 9.00 5.34 -0.42
N VAL A 129 8.81 5.33 0.90
CA VAL A 129 9.85 4.91 1.86
C VAL A 129 9.39 3.82 2.84
N SER A 130 8.08 3.66 3.01
CA SER A 130 7.48 2.64 3.88
C SER A 130 6.70 1.62 3.07
N HIS A 131 6.71 0.38 3.54
CA HIS A 131 6.08 -0.74 2.87
C HIS A 131 5.45 -1.73 3.87
N ARG A 132 4.38 -2.39 3.42
CA ARG A 132 3.90 -3.66 3.98
C ARG A 132 3.42 -4.57 2.85
N ALA A 133 3.86 -5.82 2.87
CA ALA A 133 3.47 -6.82 1.90
C ALA A 133 1.99 -7.15 2.04
N GLY A 134 1.28 -7.24 0.91
CA GLY A 134 -0.04 -7.86 0.87
C GLY A 134 0.03 -9.27 1.42
N ARG A 135 -0.85 -9.59 2.38
CA ARG A 135 -0.90 -10.89 3.07
C ARG A 135 0.39 -11.25 3.82
N TRP A 136 1.24 -10.28 4.13
CA TRP A 136 2.46 -10.43 4.96
C TRP A 136 3.48 -11.44 4.43
N ALA A 137 3.49 -11.68 3.12
CA ALA A 137 4.48 -12.57 2.51
C ALA A 137 5.72 -11.80 2.09
N PHE A 138 6.86 -12.22 2.64
CA PHE A 138 8.12 -11.50 2.51
C PHE A 138 9.30 -12.48 2.46
N ASP A 139 10.27 -12.20 1.58
CA ASP A 139 11.51 -12.98 1.47
C ASP A 139 12.71 -12.06 1.16
N GLU A 140 13.91 -12.65 1.11
CA GLU A 140 15.14 -11.91 0.88
C GLU A 140 15.22 -11.25 -0.51
N ARG A 141 14.58 -11.84 -1.54
CA ARG A 141 14.53 -11.24 -2.88
C ARG A 141 13.68 -9.99 -2.85
N TYR A 142 12.53 -10.05 -2.19
CA TYR A 142 11.65 -8.92 -2.03
C TYR A 142 12.31 -7.80 -1.20
N ALA A 143 12.99 -8.15 -0.10
CA ALA A 143 13.73 -7.19 0.71
C ALA A 143 14.80 -6.43 -0.09
N ARG A 144 15.63 -7.14 -0.87
CA ARG A 144 16.64 -6.53 -1.74
C ARG A 144 16.01 -5.57 -2.75
N LEU A 145 14.91 -5.99 -3.35
CA LEU A 145 14.17 -5.18 -4.32
C LEU A 145 13.65 -3.89 -3.68
N LEU A 146 13.05 -3.94 -2.49
CA LEU A 146 12.61 -2.74 -1.77
C LEU A 146 13.77 -1.77 -1.49
N VAL A 147 14.93 -2.28 -1.09
CA VAL A 147 16.13 -1.46 -0.89
C VAL A 147 16.58 -0.79 -2.19
N GLU A 148 16.57 -1.51 -3.32
CA GLU A 148 16.90 -0.95 -4.65
C GLU A 148 15.97 0.21 -5.04
N TYR A 149 14.68 0.12 -4.70
CA TYR A 149 13.69 1.17 -4.97
C TYR A 149 13.71 2.31 -3.95
N GLY A 150 14.53 2.22 -2.90
CA GLY A 150 14.72 3.27 -1.89
C GLY A 150 13.78 3.21 -0.69
N TYR A 151 13.08 2.08 -0.50
CA TYR A 151 12.32 1.84 0.73
C TYR A 151 13.27 1.68 1.92
N GLN A 152 12.88 2.25 3.06
CA GLN A 152 13.68 2.31 4.28
C GLN A 152 13.12 1.38 5.36
N VAL A 153 11.81 1.16 5.35
CA VAL A 153 11.11 0.38 6.38
C VAL A 153 10.11 -0.57 5.73
N ASP A 154 10.14 -1.82 6.18
CA ASP A 154 9.08 -2.79 5.97
C ASP A 154 8.47 -3.15 7.33
N CYS A 155 7.16 -3.42 7.34
CA CYS A 155 6.43 -3.86 8.53
C CYS A 155 5.52 -5.07 8.23
N SER A 156 6.05 -6.01 7.45
CA SER A 156 5.44 -7.31 7.12
C SER A 156 5.79 -8.40 8.13
#